data_AF-A0A966JTZ2-F1
#
_entry.id   AF-A0A966JTZ2-F1
#
_cell.length_a   1.000
_cell.length_b   1.000
_cell.length_c   1.000
_cell.angle_alpha   90.00
_cell.angle_beta   90.00
_cell.angle_gamma   90.00
#
_symmetry.space_group_name_H-M   'P 1'
#
loop_
_entity.id
_entity.type
_entity.pdbx_description
1 polymer ?
#
loop_
_entity_poly.entity_id
_entity_poly.type
_entity_poly.pdbx_seq_one_letter_code
_entity_poly.pdbx_strand_id
1 'polypeptide(L)'
;GFKFRAVGANASAARTAGISVPRVTTSVMFIAGALAGLGGAAQILGSEPAMTAGVGGSFGFDAITVALLGRATPLGTVFAALLFGGLRAGGLTMQASTETPLDLVLVIQALVVLFIAAPALIKSLFRLKNIETGETMASKGWNG
;
A
#
# COMPACT_ATOMS: atom_id res chain seq x y z
N GLY A 1 16.20 -4.79 -4.86
CA GLY A 1 15.00 -5.65 -4.75
C GLY A 1 15.23 -6.82 -3.80
N PHE A 2 16.06 -7.80 -4.18
CA PHE A 2 16.26 -9.04 -3.43
C PHE A 2 16.58 -8.83 -1.94
N LYS A 3 17.58 -7.98 -1.62
CA LYS A 3 17.96 -7.69 -0.22
C LYS A 3 16.79 -7.13 0.62
N PHE A 4 15.94 -6.28 0.05
CA PHE A 4 14.76 -5.75 0.73
C PHE A 4 13.71 -6.83 0.99
N ARG A 5 13.44 -7.69 -0.02
CA ARG A 5 12.49 -8.81 0.12
C ARG A 5 12.99 -9.86 1.11
N ALA A 6 14.28 -10.19 1.07
CA ALA A 6 14.90 -11.16 1.96
C ALA A 6 14.87 -10.68 3.43
N VAL A 7 15.27 -9.42 3.68
CA VAL A 7 15.22 -8.83 5.02
C VAL A 7 13.78 -8.66 5.52
N GLY A 8 12.85 -8.29 4.64
CA GLY A 8 11.43 -8.16 4.98
C GLY A 8 10.72 -9.49 5.26
N ALA A 9 11.14 -10.58 4.62
CA ALA A 9 10.61 -11.92 4.88
C ALA A 9 11.18 -12.54 6.16
N ASN A 10 12.51 -12.45 6.35
CA ASN A 10 13.16 -12.94 7.57
C ASN A 10 14.53 -12.28 7.78
N ALA A 11 14.61 -11.34 8.72
CA ALA A 11 15.84 -10.62 9.06
C ALA A 11 16.94 -11.54 9.61
N SER A 12 16.58 -12.57 10.38
CA SER A 12 17.54 -13.51 10.96
C SER A 12 18.19 -14.37 9.88
N ALA A 13 17.40 -14.91 8.95
CA ALA A 13 17.90 -15.68 7.80
C ALA A 13 18.69 -14.80 6.81
N ALA A 14 18.28 -13.55 6.61
CA ALA A 14 19.04 -12.62 5.77
C ALA A 14 20.44 -12.34 6.34
N ARG A 15 20.57 -12.26 7.67
CA ARG A 15 21.85 -12.06 8.34
C ARG A 15 22.79 -13.25 8.14
N THR A 16 22.29 -14.48 8.25
CA THR A 16 23.09 -15.69 8.02
C THR A 16 23.53 -15.82 6.56
N ALA A 17 22.75 -15.29 5.62
CA ALA A 17 23.10 -15.17 4.20
C ALA A 17 24.08 -14.02 3.87
N GLY A 18 24.66 -13.35 4.88
CA GLY A 18 25.63 -12.26 4.69
C GLY A 18 25.01 -10.90 4.33
N ILE A 19 23.70 -10.73 4.42
CA ILE A 19 23.04 -9.44 4.18
C ILE A 19 23.11 -8.59 5.45
N SER A 20 23.63 -7.37 5.32
CA SER A 20 23.66 -6.40 6.41
C SER A 20 22.27 -5.82 6.69
N VAL A 21 21.50 -6.48 7.56
CA VAL A 21 20.15 -6.04 7.99
C VAL A 21 20.13 -4.56 8.42
N PRO A 22 21.04 -4.06 9.29
CA PRO A 22 20.98 -2.67 9.75
C PRO A 22 21.05 -1.67 8.60
N ARG A 23 21.97 -1.87 7.64
CA ARG A 23 22.11 -0.98 6.48
C ARG A 23 20.86 -0.99 5.62
N VAL A 24 20.29 -2.17 5.37
CA VAL A 24 19.06 -2.31 4.56
C VAL A 24 17.91 -1.58 5.26
N THR A 25 17.72 -1.80 6.56
CA THR A 25 16.65 -1.14 7.33
C THR A 25 16.81 0.38 7.35
N THR A 26 18.02 0.89 7.61
CA THR A 26 18.28 2.35 7.62
C THR A 26 18.04 2.96 6.24
N SER A 27 18.48 2.32 5.15
CA SER A 27 18.21 2.80 3.80
C SER A 27 16.71 2.82 3.48
N VAL A 28 15.94 1.79 3.89
CA VAL A 28 14.48 1.77 3.69
C VAL A 28 13.80 2.87 4.50
N MET A 29 14.15 3.02 5.77
CA MET A 29 13.59 4.09 6.63
C MET A 29 13.88 5.48 6.06
N PHE A 30 15.10 5.70 5.57
CA PHE A 30 15.47 6.97 4.96
C PHE A 30 14.65 7.27 3.71
N ILE A 31 14.51 6.28 2.80
CA ILE A 31 13.72 6.45 1.57
C ILE A 31 12.23 6.65 1.90
N ALA A 32 11.67 5.86 2.82
CA ALA A 32 10.27 5.98 3.22
C ALA A 32 9.99 7.33 3.90
N GLY A 33 10.87 7.77 4.80
CA GLY A 33 10.78 9.07 5.47
C GLY A 33 10.92 10.23 4.49
N ALA A 34 11.83 10.14 3.53
CA ALA A 34 11.99 11.15 2.49
C ALA A 34 10.72 11.27 1.62
N LEU A 35 10.14 10.15 1.19
CA LEU A 35 8.91 10.14 0.39
C LEU A 35 7.70 10.66 1.19
N ALA A 36 7.55 10.22 2.44
CA ALA A 36 6.48 10.70 3.33
C ALA A 36 6.61 12.21 3.59
N GLY A 37 7.83 12.69 3.84
CA GLY A 37 8.13 14.10 4.02
C GLY A 37 7.84 14.94 2.78
N LEU A 38 8.23 14.46 1.58
CA LEU A 38 7.93 15.14 0.32
C LEU A 38 6.43 15.22 0.05
N GLY A 39 5.69 14.13 0.31
CA GLY A 39 4.23 14.12 0.17
C GLY A 39 3.54 15.07 1.13
N GLY A 40 3.94 15.08 2.41
CA GLY A 40 3.42 16.00 3.41
C GLY A 40 3.76 17.47 3.11
N ALA A 41 5.00 17.75 2.69
CA ALA A 41 5.41 19.09 2.31
C ALA A 41 4.61 19.63 1.11
N ALA A 42 4.37 18.78 0.09
CA ALA A 42 3.55 19.15 -1.06
C ALA A 42 2.10 19.48 -0.67
N GLN A 43 1.52 18.76 0.29
CA GLN A 43 0.17 19.05 0.79
C GLN A 43 0.10 20.41 1.50
N ILE A 44 1.07 20.70 2.39
CA ILE A 44 1.07 21.94 3.18
C ILE A 44 1.36 23.17 2.31
N LEU A 45 2.29 23.05 1.36
CA LEU A 45 2.60 24.16 0.45
C LEU A 45 1.50 24.42 -0.59
N GLY A 46 0.73 23.39 -0.96
CA GLY A 46 -0.24 23.47 -2.05
C GLY A 46 -1.68 23.71 -1.62
N SER A 47 -2.21 22.89 -0.71
CA SER A 47 -3.66 22.79 -0.48
C SER A 47 -4.12 23.36 0.86
N GLU A 48 -3.35 23.16 1.93
CA GLU A 48 -3.76 23.54 3.29
C GLU A 48 -2.62 24.23 4.05
N PRO A 49 -2.82 25.43 4.61
CA PRO A 49 -1.76 26.18 5.28
C PRO A 49 -1.28 25.55 6.60
N ALA A 50 -1.96 24.51 7.10
CA ALA A 50 -1.54 23.77 8.30
C ALA A 50 -2.00 22.30 8.26
N MET A 51 -1.14 21.40 8.74
CA MET A 51 -1.51 20.01 9.03
C MET A 51 -2.45 19.98 10.24
N THR A 52 -3.72 19.69 10.02
CA THR A 52 -4.65 19.38 11.09
C THR A 52 -4.60 17.88 11.42
N ALA A 53 -4.97 17.51 12.66
CA ALA A 53 -4.97 16.12 13.09
C ALA A 53 -5.88 15.22 12.21
N GLY A 54 -6.97 15.77 11.67
CA GLY A 54 -7.86 15.06 10.76
C GLY A 54 -7.24 14.74 9.40
N VAL A 55 -6.42 15.65 8.87
CA VAL A 55 -5.74 15.48 7.59
C VAL A 55 -4.54 14.53 7.73
N GLY A 56 -3.70 14.71 8.76
CA GLY A 56 -2.54 13.85 9.00
C GLY A 56 -2.91 12.39 9.31
N GLY A 57 -4.00 12.17 10.06
CA GLY A 57 -4.46 10.82 10.41
C GLY A 57 -5.14 10.07 9.26
N SER A 58 -5.87 10.78 8.38
CA SER A 58 -6.63 10.14 7.28
C SER A 58 -5.73 9.63 6.16
N PHE A 59 -4.69 10.36 5.76
CA PHE A 59 -3.77 9.92 4.70
C PHE A 59 -3.09 8.58 5.00
N GLY A 60 -2.74 8.32 6.27
CA GLY A 60 -2.13 7.05 6.67
C GLY A 60 -3.09 5.87 6.56
N PHE A 61 -4.36 6.07 6.96
CA PHE A 61 -5.40 5.05 6.84
C PHE A 61 -5.73 4.76 5.37
N ASP A 62 -5.89 5.80 4.55
CA ASP A 62 -6.14 5.67 3.11
C ASP A 62 -4.97 4.95 2.41
N ALA A 63 -3.73 5.25 2.79
CA ALA A 63 -2.54 4.62 2.22
C ALA A 63 -2.52 3.09 2.40
N ILE A 64 -3.11 2.56 3.49
CA ILE A 64 -3.25 1.11 3.69
C ILE A 64 -4.13 0.53 2.59
N THR A 65 -5.27 1.16 2.33
CA THR A 65 -6.22 0.67 1.31
C THR A 65 -5.62 0.74 -0.10
N VAL A 66 -4.89 1.81 -0.40
CA VAL A 66 -4.15 1.98 -1.66
C VAL A 66 -3.07 0.90 -1.82
N ALA A 67 -2.34 0.57 -0.75
CA ALA A 67 -1.34 -0.49 -0.78
C ALA A 67 -1.96 -1.87 -1.06
N LEU A 68 -3.14 -2.14 -0.47
CA LEU A 68 -3.90 -3.36 -0.70
C LEU A 68 -4.44 -3.45 -2.13
N LEU A 69 -4.98 -2.35 -2.68
CA LEU A 69 -5.38 -2.26 -4.08
C LEU A 69 -4.22 -2.61 -5.02
N GLY A 70 -3.03 -2.07 -4.72
CA GLY A 70 -1.79 -2.36 -5.44
C GLY A 70 -1.19 -3.75 -5.21
N ARG A 71 -1.85 -4.62 -4.43
CA ARG A 71 -1.37 -5.95 -4.00
C ARG A 71 0.02 -5.93 -3.36
N ALA A 72 0.36 -4.85 -2.63
CA ALA A 72 1.68 -4.61 -2.06
C ALA A 72 2.85 -4.71 -3.08
N THR A 73 2.56 -4.51 -4.37
CA THR A 73 3.59 -4.44 -5.41
C THR A 73 3.98 -2.98 -5.64
N PRO A 74 5.28 -2.65 -5.80
CA PRO A 74 5.71 -1.26 -5.93
C PRO A 74 4.99 -0.51 -7.06
N LEU A 75 4.88 -1.15 -8.24
CA LEU A 75 4.22 -0.57 -9.39
C LEU A 75 2.71 -0.45 -9.19
N GLY A 76 2.07 -1.48 -8.62
CA GLY A 76 0.64 -1.49 -8.35
C GLY A 76 0.23 -0.42 -7.35
N THR A 77 1.03 -0.20 -6.30
CA THR A 77 0.79 0.85 -5.31
C THR A 77 0.88 2.25 -5.92
N VAL A 78 1.79 2.48 -6.86
CA VAL A 78 1.90 3.79 -7.56
C VAL A 78 0.64 4.06 -8.38
N PHE A 79 0.18 3.10 -9.19
CA PHE A 79 -1.04 3.29 -9.98
C PHE A 79 -2.29 3.44 -9.10
N ALA A 80 -2.39 2.66 -8.02
CA ALA A 80 -3.46 2.80 -7.04
C ALA A 80 -3.47 4.17 -6.37
N ALA A 81 -2.28 4.68 -5.99
CA ALA A 81 -2.13 6.00 -5.38
C ALA A 81 -2.52 7.13 -6.34
N LEU A 82 -2.17 7.01 -7.63
CA LEU A 82 -2.58 7.97 -8.65
C LEU A 82 -4.10 7.99 -8.84
N LEU A 83 -4.75 6.83 -8.85
CA LEU A 83 -6.21 6.75 -8.95
C LEU A 83 -6.88 7.41 -7.74
N PHE A 84 -6.48 7.05 -6.52
CA PHE A 84 -7.05 7.62 -5.29
C PHE A 84 -6.77 9.11 -5.16
N GLY A 85 -5.56 9.55 -5.49
CA GLY A 85 -5.18 10.96 -5.52
C GLY A 85 -5.99 11.75 -6.56
N GLY A 86 -6.19 11.19 -7.75
CA GLY A 86 -7.02 11.78 -8.80
C GLY A 86 -8.50 11.91 -8.40
N LEU A 87 -9.07 10.86 -7.78
CA LEU A 87 -10.44 10.92 -7.26
C LEU A 87 -10.60 12.00 -6.18
N ARG A 88 -9.61 12.13 -5.28
CA ARG A 88 -9.62 13.15 -4.23
C ARG A 88 -9.47 14.57 -4.79
N ALA A 89 -8.52 14.79 -5.69
CA ALA A 89 -8.30 16.09 -6.32
C ALA A 89 -9.49 16.51 -7.21
N GLY A 90 -10.03 15.56 -7.98
CA GLY A 90 -11.26 15.76 -8.76
C GLY A 90 -12.45 16.10 -7.87
N GLY A 91 -12.59 15.38 -6.75
CA GLY A 91 -13.59 15.66 -5.72
C GLY A 91 -13.54 17.08 -5.17
N LEU A 92 -12.35 17.54 -4.78
CA LEU A 92 -12.12 18.91 -4.30
C LEU A 92 -12.47 19.95 -5.38
N THR A 93 -12.11 19.68 -6.63
CA THR A 93 -12.42 20.57 -7.76
C THR A 93 -13.93 20.64 -8.03
N MET A 94 -14.63 19.51 -7.93
CA MET A 94 -16.09 19.43 -8.09
C MET A 94 -16.83 20.11 -6.94
N GLN A 95 -16.33 19.99 -5.70
CA GLN A 95 -16.88 20.73 -4.56
C GLN A 95 -16.76 22.24 -4.80
N ALA A 96 -15.60 22.70 -5.27
CA ALA A 96 -15.35 24.11 -5.53
C ALA A 96 -16.20 24.69 -6.69
N SER A 97 -16.60 23.86 -7.65
CA SER A 97 -17.29 24.32 -8.88
C SER A 97 -18.82 24.13 -8.85
N THR A 98 -19.30 23.07 -8.20
CA THR A 98 -20.70 22.60 -8.34
C THR A 98 -21.34 22.33 -6.97
N GLU A 99 -20.75 22.81 -5.87
CA GLU A 99 -21.21 22.58 -4.47
C GLU A 99 -21.46 21.10 -4.15
N THR A 100 -20.79 20.20 -4.86
CA THR A 100 -21.00 18.75 -4.69
C THR A 100 -20.37 18.29 -3.37
N PRO A 101 -21.07 17.52 -2.52
CA PRO A 101 -20.51 17.03 -1.27
C PRO A 101 -19.29 16.12 -1.50
N LEU A 102 -18.20 16.36 -0.76
CA LEU A 102 -17.00 15.50 -0.76
C LEU A 102 -17.29 14.07 -0.30
N ASP A 103 -18.40 13.89 0.43
CA ASP A 103 -18.86 12.58 0.90
C ASP A 103 -19.07 11.59 -0.25
N LEU A 104 -19.42 12.06 -1.46
CA LEU A 104 -19.54 11.18 -2.63
C LEU A 104 -18.21 10.53 -3.00
N VAL A 105 -17.11 11.27 -2.89
CA VAL A 105 -15.76 10.77 -3.19
C VAL A 105 -15.37 9.70 -2.17
N LEU A 106 -15.67 9.96 -0.89
CA LEU A 106 -15.43 9.00 0.20
C LEU A 106 -16.25 7.72 0.01
N VAL A 107 -17.53 7.83 -0.39
CA VAL A 107 -18.38 6.67 -0.68
C VAL A 107 -17.83 5.86 -1.85
N ILE A 108 -17.41 6.52 -2.94
CA ILE A 108 -16.80 5.82 -4.10
C ILE A 108 -15.52 5.11 -3.68
N GLN A 109 -14.64 5.77 -2.94
CA GLN A 109 -13.42 5.15 -2.42
C GLN A 109 -13.74 3.94 -1.52
N ALA A 110 -14.72 4.06 -0.62
CA ALA A 110 -15.16 2.96 0.24
C ALA A 110 -15.71 1.77 -0.57
N LEU A 111 -16.46 2.02 -1.64
CA LEU A 111 -16.93 0.98 -2.56
C LEU A 111 -15.77 0.29 -3.27
N VAL A 112 -14.77 1.05 -3.73
CA VAL A 112 -13.55 0.48 -4.33
C VAL A 112 -12.85 -0.45 -3.33
N VAL A 113 -12.66 0.01 -2.09
CA VAL A 113 -12.07 -0.81 -1.01
C VAL A 113 -12.89 -2.07 -0.74
N LEU A 114 -14.21 -1.96 -0.68
CA LEU A 114 -15.11 -3.08 -0.50
C LEU A 114 -14.95 -4.13 -1.62
N PHE A 115 -14.89 -3.70 -2.88
CA PHE A 115 -14.71 -4.59 -4.01
C PHE A 115 -13.33 -5.28 -4.02
N ILE A 116 -12.28 -4.60 -3.58
CA ILE A 116 -10.94 -5.20 -3.44
C ILE A 116 -10.93 -6.25 -2.32
N ALA A 117 -11.62 -5.99 -1.21
CA ALA A 117 -11.70 -6.89 -0.07
C ALA A 117 -12.64 -8.08 -0.30
N ALA A 118 -13.64 -7.93 -1.18
CA ALA A 118 -14.67 -8.93 -1.43
C ALA A 118 -14.13 -10.34 -1.75
N PRO A 119 -13.11 -10.56 -2.61
CA PRO A 119 -12.57 -11.89 -2.87
C PRO A 119 -11.98 -12.57 -1.62
N ALA A 120 -11.30 -11.80 -0.76
CA ALA A 120 -10.75 -12.32 0.49
C ALA A 120 -11.87 -12.64 1.49
N LEU A 121 -12.88 -11.76 1.56
CA LEU A 121 -14.04 -11.92 2.43
C LEU A 121 -14.89 -13.13 2.05
N ILE A 122 -15.14 -13.34 0.75
CA ILE A 122 -15.85 -14.50 0.21
C ILE A 122 -15.09 -15.79 0.53
N LYS A 123 -13.78 -15.84 0.28
CA LYS A 123 -12.95 -17.01 0.63
C LYS A 123 -13.01 -17.32 2.13
N SER A 124 -13.00 -16.30 2.98
CA SER A 124 -13.09 -16.44 4.43
C SER A 124 -14.45 -16.96 4.88
N LEU A 125 -15.55 -16.42 4.34
CA LEU A 125 -16.92 -16.82 4.71
C LEU A 125 -17.27 -18.23 4.23
N PHE A 126 -16.90 -18.57 2.99
CA PHE A 126 -17.20 -19.89 2.42
C PHE A 126 -16.16 -20.95 2.78
N ARG A 127 -15.17 -20.61 3.63
CA ARG A 127 -14.11 -21.52 4.10
C ARG A 127 -13.50 -22.33 2.94
N LEU A 128 -13.37 -21.71 1.77
CA LEU A 128 -12.83 -22.34 0.59
C LEU A 128 -11.34 -22.53 0.85
N LYS A 129 -10.95 -23.79 1.09
CA LYS A 129 -9.54 -24.19 1.25
C LYS A 129 -8.78 -23.63 0.06
N ASN A 130 -7.77 -22.80 0.33
CA ASN A 130 -6.79 -22.44 -0.69
C ASN A 130 -6.25 -23.76 -1.22
N ILE A 131 -6.63 -24.13 -2.44
CA ILE A 131 -5.84 -25.09 -3.20
C ILE A 131 -4.54 -24.34 -3.42
N GLU A 132 -3.59 -24.53 -2.50
CA GLU A 132 -2.18 -24.37 -2.81
C GLU A 132 -2.00 -25.15 -4.10
N THR A 133 -1.89 -24.43 -5.22
CA THR A 133 -1.32 -25.00 -6.42
C THR A 133 0.07 -25.40 -5.99
N GLY A 134 0.19 -26.67 -5.60
CA GLY A 134 1.39 -27.21 -5.06
C GLY A 134 2.52 -26.83 -6.00
N GLU A 135 3.58 -26.26 -5.42
CA GLU A 135 4.91 -26.53 -5.92
C GLU A 135 5.13 -28.05 -5.84
N THR A 136 4.52 -28.73 -6.80
CA THR A 136 4.97 -29.99 -7.38
C THR A 136 6.19 -29.69 -8.25
N MET A 137 7.15 -28.97 -7.68
CA MET A 137 8.55 -28.99 -8.06
C MET A 137 9.26 -29.58 -6.85
N ALA A 138 8.86 -30.80 -6.50
CA ALA A 138 9.66 -31.95 -6.88
C ALA A 138 11.06 -31.80 -6.27
N SER A 139 11.12 -32.17 -4.99
CA SER A 139 12.26 -32.89 -4.43
C SER A 139 12.64 -34.03 -5.38
N LYS A 140 13.36 -33.72 -6.46
CA LYS A 140 14.10 -34.71 -7.22
C LYS A 140 15.40 -34.91 -6.46
N GLY A 141 15.56 -36.15 -6.00
CA GLY A 141 16.40 -36.51 -4.87
C GLY A 141 17.87 -36.20 -5.02
N TRP A 142 18.46 -35.89 -3.88
CA TRP A 142 19.84 -36.22 -3.57
C TRP A 142 19.92 -37.73 -3.29
N ASN A 143 20.19 -38.54 -4.33
CA ASN A 143 21.00 -39.77 -4.28
C ASN A 143 21.00 -40.42 -5.67
N GLY A 144 22.17 -40.42 -6.33
CA GLY A 144 22.43 -41.06 -7.63
C GLY A 144 22.84 -40.07 -8.70
#